data_AF-A0A530ZW99-F1
#
_entry.id   AF-A0A530ZW99-F1
#
_cell.length_a   1.000
_cell.length_b   1.000
_cell.length_c   1.000
_cell.angle_alpha   90.00
_cell.angle_beta   90.00
_cell.angle_gamma   90.00
#
_symmetry.space_group_name_H-M   'P 1'
#
loop_
_entity.id
_entity.type
_entity.pdbx_description
1 polymer ?
#
loop_
_entity_poly.entity_id
_entity_poly.type
_entity_poly.pdbx_seq_one_letter_code
_entity_poly.pdbx_strand_id
1 'polypeptide(L)' 'MPARPHSPGAYPPGFCPLDHLVLPTASLDVARARLVSLGFVVAPTGIHPFGTENC' A
#
# COMPACT_ATOMS: atom_id res chain seq x y z
N MET A 1 13.56 -31.65 5.15
CA MET A 1 14.18 -30.44 4.58
C MET A 1 13.44 -29.23 5.14
N PRO A 2 14.01 -28.44 6.06
CA PRO A 2 13.33 -27.24 6.54
C PRO A 2 13.36 -26.16 5.45
N ALA A 3 12.22 -25.52 5.19
CA ALA A 3 12.11 -24.41 4.25
C ALA A 3 13.03 -23.25 4.71
N ARG A 4 13.86 -22.74 3.79
CA ARG A 4 14.75 -21.62 4.05
C ARG A 4 13.96 -20.31 4.19
N PRO A 5 14.35 -19.40 5.09
CA PRO A 5 13.74 -18.08 5.19
C PRO A 5 13.97 -17.31 3.88
N HIS A 6 12.89 -16.75 3.34
CA HIS A 6 12.89 -15.97 2.11
C HIS A 6 13.81 -14.75 2.27
N SER A 7 15.01 -14.81 1.68
CA SER A 7 15.77 -13.62 1.35
C SER A 7 15.03 -12.86 0.25
N PRO A 8 14.88 -11.52 0.30
CA PRO A 8 14.32 -10.76 -0.81
C PRO A 8 15.35 -10.76 -1.95
N GLY A 9 15.34 -11.84 -2.73
CA GLY A 9 16.13 -11.98 -3.93
C GLY A 9 15.63 -10.97 -4.96
N ALA A 10 16.55 -10.20 -5.54
CA ALA A 10 16.28 -9.37 -6.70
C ALA A 10 15.48 -10.18 -7.73
N TYR A 11 14.29 -9.69 -8.08
CA TYR A 11 13.46 -10.33 -9.09
C TYR A 11 14.26 -10.46 -10.39
N PRO A 12 14.20 -11.60 -11.10
CA PRO A 12 14.85 -11.72 -12.41
C PRO A 12 14.36 -10.60 -13.33
N PRO A 13 15.22 -10.06 -14.22
CA PRO A 13 14.81 -9.01 -15.15
C PRO A 13 13.68 -9.54 -16.04
N GLY A 14 12.45 -9.16 -15.72
CA GLY A 14 11.25 -9.67 -16.38
C GLY A 14 9.99 -9.65 -15.53
N PHE A 15 10.08 -9.67 -14.19
CA PHE A 15 8.89 -9.57 -13.32
C PHE A 15 9.14 -8.67 -12.10
N CYS A 16 8.73 -7.40 -12.18
CA CYS A 16 8.62 -6.54 -11.02
C CYS A 16 7.17 -6.57 -10.52
N PRO A 17 6.88 -7.14 -9.35
CA PRO A 17 5.51 -7.13 -8.82
C PRO A 17 5.04 -5.70 -8.57
N LEU A 18 3.73 -5.49 -8.73
CA LEU A 18 3.10 -4.23 -8.38
C LEU A 18 3.02 -4.11 -6.86
N ASP A 19 3.58 -3.02 -6.32
CA ASP A 19 3.66 -2.79 -4.88
C ASP A 19 2.41 -2.08 -4.34
N HIS A 20 2.09 -0.90 -4.91
CA HIS A 20 0.94 -0.09 -4.52
C HIS A 20 0.45 0.81 -5.65
N LEU A 21 -0.76 1.37 -5.49
CA LEU A 21 -1.34 2.35 -6.38
C LEU A 21 -1.67 3.62 -5.60
N VAL A 22 -1.31 4.78 -6.15
CA VAL A 22 -1.67 6.09 -5.58
C VAL A 22 -2.84 6.67 -6.39
N LEU A 23 -3.95 6.91 -5.73
CA LEU A 23 -5.15 7.49 -6.32
C LEU A 23 -5.48 8.82 -5.63
N PRO A 24 -5.43 9.97 -6.32
CA PRO A 24 -5.88 11.23 -5.76
C PRO A 24 -7.36 11.16 -5.39
N THR A 25 -7.71 11.60 -4.18
CA THR A 25 -9.09 11.64 -3.72
C THR A 25 -9.43 13.02 -3.16
N ALA A 26 -10.69 13.42 -3.26
CA ALA A 26 -11.14 14.69 -2.72
C ALA A 26 -11.19 14.71 -1.17
N SER A 27 -11.27 13.54 -0.53
CA SER A 27 -11.33 13.39 0.94
C SER A 27 -10.87 12.01 1.37
N LEU A 28 -9.84 11.98 2.23
CA LEU A 28 -9.32 10.73 2.80
C LEU A 28 -10.32 10.07 3.75
N ASP A 29 -11.17 10.84 4.44
CA ASP A 29 -12.19 10.27 5.32
C ASP A 29 -13.25 9.50 4.54
N VAL A 30 -13.69 10.04 3.40
CA VAL A 30 -14.62 9.36 2.50
C VAL A 30 -13.97 8.12 1.89
N ALA A 31 -12.70 8.21 1.48
CA ALA A 31 -11.96 7.08 0.93
C ALA A 31 -11.81 5.95 1.97
N ARG A 32 -11.38 6.28 3.19
CA ARG A 32 -11.25 5.34 4.32
C ARG A 32 -12.58 4.64 4.62
N ALA A 33 -13.67 5.38 4.74
CA ALA A 33 -14.98 4.79 5.02
C ALA A 33 -15.41 3.79 3.94
N ARG A 34 -15.18 4.11 2.66
CA ARG A 34 -15.46 3.21 1.53
C ARG A 34 -14.58 1.96 1.57
N LEU A 35 -13.27 2.12 1.75
CA LEU A 35 -12.34 1.00 1.78
C LEU A 35 -12.64 0.05 2.96
N VAL A 36 -12.91 0.60 4.15
CA VAL A 36 -13.37 -0.20 5.30
C VAL A 36 -14.69 -0.92 5.00
N SER A 37 -15.66 -0.26 4.37
CA SER A 37 -16.94 -0.90 3.99
C SER A 37 -16.78 -2.04 2.99
N LEU A 38 -15.72 -2.00 2.18
CA LEU A 38 -15.35 -3.06 1.23
C LEU A 38 -14.52 -4.17 1.91
N GLY A 39 -14.20 -4.04 3.20
CA GLY A 39 -13.43 -5.02 3.96
C GLY A 39 -11.91 -4.85 3.87
N PHE A 40 -11.41 -3.72 3.35
CA PHE A 40 -9.98 -3.42 3.40
C PHE A 40 -9.57 -2.94 4.81
N VAL A 41 -8.37 -3.31 5.22
CA VAL A 41 -7.69 -2.71 6.37
C VAL A 41 -7.04 -1.42 5.89
N VAL A 42 -7.36 -0.31 6.54
CA VAL A 42 -6.80 1.01 6.23
C VAL A 42 -5.72 1.35 7.25
N ALA A 43 -4.58 1.85 6.78
CA ALA A 43 -3.46 2.19 7.64
C ALA A 43 -3.74 3.51 8.40
N PRO A 44 -2.95 3.82 9.45
CA PRO A 44 -2.98 5.15 10.05
C PRO A 44 -2.58 6.22 9.03
N THR A 45 -3.08 7.45 9.23
CA THR A 45 -2.77 8.57 8.34
C THR A 45 -1.28 8.86 8.28
N GLY A 46 -0.71 8.86 7.07
CA GLY A 46 0.65 9.32 6.82
C GLY A 46 0.66 10.78 6.36
N ILE A 47 1.46 11.63 7.01
CA ILE A 47 1.66 13.03 6.61
C ILE A 47 3.00 13.17 5.91
N HIS A 48 2.99 13.73 4.71
CA HIS A 48 4.20 13.93 3.95
C HIS A 48 4.74 15.37 4.08
N PRO A 49 6.07 15.55 4.10
CA PRO A 49 6.69 16.89 4.24
C PRO A 49 6.43 17.84 3.06
N PHE A 50 5.88 17.32 1.96
CA PHE A 50 5.47 18.06 0.77
C PHE A 50 3.97 18.43 0.77
N GLY A 51 3.27 18.29 1.91
CA GLY A 51 1.91 18.78 2.11
C GLY A 51 0.80 17.88 1.58
N THR A 52 1.07 16.58 1.42
CA THR A 52 0.06 15.58 1.06
C THR A 52 -0.11 14.58 2.20
N GLU A 53 -1.25 13.89 2.20
CA GLU A 53 -1.61 12.92 3.22
C GLU A 53 -2.10 11.63 2.54
N ASN A 54 -1.97 10.49 3.21
CA ASN A 54 -2.55 9.22 2.78
C ASN A 54 -3.23 8.49 3.95
N CYS A 55 -3.96 7.42 3.64
CA CYS A 55 -4.60 6.53 4.59
C CYS A 55 -4.49 5.08 4.12
#